data_AF-A0A950B4C9-F1
#
_entry.id   AF-A0A950B4C9-F1
#
_cell.length_a   1.000
_cell.length_b   1.000
_cell.length_c   1.000
_cell.angle_alpha   90.00
_cell.angle_beta   90.00
_cell.angle_gamma   90.00
#
_symmetry.space_group_name_H-M   'P 1'
#
loop_
_entity.id
_entity.type
_entity.pdbx_description
1 polymer ?
#
loop_
_entity_poly.entity_id
_entity_poly.type
_entity_poly.pdbx_seq_one_letter_code
_entity_poly.pdbx_strand_id
1 'polypeptide(L)'
;MSSPHDESRDGVSFTNLDDPLFDGASATKRGLVDYLDAVSDRILPELRDRPLSVIRVHRGAEAFMQKNVPKYTPEWVPTVTMWAESSKREVSYA
;
A
#
# COMPACT_ATOMS: atom_id res chain seq x y z
N MET A 1 -15.91 -23.90 -0.09
CA MET A 1 -15.16 -23.35 -1.25
C MET A 1 -13.83 -22.91 -0.72
N SER A 2 -12.73 -23.52 -1.18
CA SER A 2 -11.39 -23.37 -0.62
C SER A 2 -10.89 -21.93 -0.82
N SER A 3 -10.62 -21.20 0.27
CA SER A 3 -9.96 -19.89 0.21
C SER A 3 -8.53 -20.09 -0.30
N PRO A 4 -8.11 -19.51 -1.45
CA PRO A 4 -6.77 -19.76 -1.94
C PRO A 4 -5.78 -18.87 -1.20
N HIS A 5 -4.98 -19.53 -0.36
CA HIS A 5 -3.64 -19.18 0.11
C HIS A 5 -3.43 -17.79 0.73
N ASP A 6 -3.57 -17.72 2.06
CA ASP A 6 -2.89 -16.71 2.87
C ASP A 6 -1.38 -16.94 2.73
N GLU A 7 -0.75 -16.10 1.91
CA GLU A 7 0.71 -16.02 1.85
C GLU A 7 1.17 -14.97 2.85
N SER A 8 2.24 -15.25 3.58
CA SER A 8 2.88 -14.26 4.43
C SER A 8 4.36 -14.15 4.11
N ARG A 9 4.85 -12.91 3.99
CA ARG A 9 6.27 -12.57 3.87
C ARG A 9 6.62 -11.54 4.92
N ASP A 10 7.73 -11.73 5.62
CA ASP A 10 8.24 -10.79 6.63
C ASP A 10 7.20 -10.33 7.68
N GLY A 11 6.28 -11.23 8.05
CA GLY A 11 5.22 -10.94 9.02
C GLY A 11 4.03 -10.14 8.48
N VAL A 12 3.96 -9.92 7.16
CA VAL A 12 2.83 -9.30 6.46
C VAL A 12 2.02 -10.38 5.77
N SER A 13 0.71 -10.41 5.98
CA SER A 13 -0.21 -11.35 5.31
C SER A 13 -0.79 -10.71 4.04
N PHE A 14 -0.83 -11.50 2.97
CA PHE A 14 -1.38 -11.11 1.69
C PHE A 14 -2.63 -11.91 1.37
N THR A 15 -3.59 -11.23 0.74
CA THR A 15 -4.80 -11.85 0.22
C THR A 15 -4.94 -11.51 -1.25
N ASN A 16 -5.73 -12.28 -1.99
CA ASN A 16 -6.17 -11.89 -3.33
C ASN A 16 -5.00 -11.70 -4.32
N LEU A 17 -3.89 -12.42 -4.13
CA LEU A 17 -2.63 -12.19 -4.85
C LEU A 17 -2.75 -12.43 -6.36
N ASP A 18 -3.57 -13.39 -6.75
CA ASP A 18 -3.75 -13.76 -8.17
C ASP A 18 -4.76 -12.84 -8.89
N ASP A 19 -5.36 -11.90 -8.16
CA ASP A 19 -6.27 -10.93 -8.73
C ASP A 19 -5.54 -9.87 -9.58
N PRO A 20 -6.17 -9.33 -10.63
CA PRO A 20 -5.66 -8.18 -11.36
C PRO A 20 -5.38 -7.00 -10.43
N LEU A 21 -4.29 -6.26 -10.71
CA LEU A 21 -3.88 -5.11 -9.89
C LEU A 21 -4.92 -3.98 -9.94
N PHE A 22 -5.53 -3.78 -11.10
CA PHE A 22 -6.66 -2.88 -11.36
C PHE A 22 -7.46 -3.39 -12.56
N ASP A 23 -8.63 -2.82 -12.79
CA ASP A 23 -9.52 -3.25 -13.88
C ASP A 23 -8.83 -3.04 -15.25
N GLY A 24 -8.74 -4.11 -16.05
CA GLY A 24 -8.03 -4.11 -17.33
C GLY A 24 -6.51 -4.30 -17.24
N ALA A 25 -5.93 -4.45 -16.05
CA ALA A 25 -4.50 -4.74 -15.90
C ALA A 25 -4.15 -6.15 -16.42
N SER A 26 -3.03 -6.25 -17.13
CA SER A 26 -2.37 -7.53 -17.40
C SER A 26 -1.51 -8.03 -16.21
N ALA A 27 -1.26 -7.15 -15.22
CA ALA A 27 -0.49 -7.45 -14.02
C ALA A 27 -1.41 -7.84 -12.85
N THR A 28 -0.92 -8.73 -11.99
CA THR A 28 -1.60 -9.16 -10.75
C THR A 28 -1.04 -8.44 -9.52
N LYS A 29 -1.76 -8.53 -8.38
CA LYS A 29 -1.24 -8.03 -7.10
C LYS A 29 0.06 -8.73 -6.69
N ARG A 30 0.17 -10.03 -6.94
CA ARG A 30 1.41 -10.81 -6.78
C ARG A 30 2.55 -10.18 -7.56
N GLY A 31 2.32 -9.85 -8.83
CA GLY A 31 3.33 -9.20 -9.67
C GLY A 31 3.82 -7.87 -9.12
N LEU A 32 2.94 -7.07 -8.49
CA LEU A 32 3.36 -5.84 -7.82
C LEU A 32 4.22 -6.12 -6.58
N VAL A 33 3.82 -7.06 -5.73
CA VAL A 33 4.59 -7.43 -4.53
C VAL A 33 5.96 -7.96 -4.93
N ASP A 34 6.02 -8.92 -5.87
CA ASP A 34 7.27 -9.50 -6.36
C ASP A 34 8.19 -8.44 -6.99
N TYR A 35 7.61 -7.48 -7.71
CA TYR A 35 8.37 -6.36 -8.27
C TYR A 35 8.97 -5.46 -7.18
N LEU A 36 8.18 -5.10 -6.16
CA LEU A 36 8.64 -4.26 -5.05
C LEU A 36 9.73 -4.95 -4.23
N ASP A 37 9.59 -6.25 -3.97
CA ASP A 37 10.63 -7.06 -3.31
C ASP A 37 11.92 -7.04 -4.15
N ALA A 38 11.81 -7.26 -5.46
CA ALA A 38 12.96 -7.31 -6.36
C ALA A 38 13.70 -5.97 -6.53
N VAL A 39 13.02 -4.83 -6.35
CA VAL A 39 13.63 -3.48 -6.46
C VAL A 39 13.83 -2.78 -5.11
N SER A 40 13.53 -3.46 -4.00
CA SER A 40 13.55 -2.93 -2.64
C SER A 40 14.86 -2.18 -2.30
N ASP A 41 16.01 -2.80 -2.59
CA ASP A 41 17.34 -2.23 -2.34
C ASP A 41 17.58 -0.88 -3.02
N ARG A 42 16.88 -0.61 -4.13
CA ARG A 42 17.00 0.64 -4.90
C ARG A 42 15.93 1.66 -4.54
N ILE A 43 14.71 1.22 -4.26
CA ILE A 43 13.59 2.12 -3.99
C ILE A 43 13.59 2.63 -2.54
N LEU A 44 13.95 1.79 -1.56
CA LEU A 44 13.87 2.15 -0.15
C LEU A 44 14.79 3.32 0.26
N PRO A 45 16.03 3.45 -0.23
CA PRO A 45 16.88 4.61 0.07
C PRO A 45 16.24 5.94 -0.34
N GLU A 46 15.52 5.96 -1.46
CA GLU A 46 14.87 7.17 -1.98
C GLU A 46 13.62 7.55 -1.19
N LEU A 47 12.96 6.58 -0.55
CA LEU A 47 11.74 6.76 0.23
C LEU A 47 11.98 6.95 1.73
N ARG A 48 13.19 6.66 2.22
CA ARG A 48 13.53 6.75 3.64
C ARG A 48 13.28 8.16 4.18
N ASP A 49 12.64 8.23 5.35
CA ASP A 49 12.30 9.45 6.08
C ASP A 49 11.42 10.46 5.30
N ARG A 50 10.66 9.97 4.30
CA ARG A 50 9.72 10.79 3.53
C ARG A 50 8.27 10.37 3.80
N PRO A 51 7.36 11.31 4.09
CA PRO A 51 5.95 10.99 4.23
C PRO A 51 5.36 10.50 2.91
N LEU A 52 4.74 9.32 2.92
CA LEU A 52 4.20 8.67 1.73
C LEU A 52 2.69 8.85 1.62
N SER A 53 2.24 9.10 0.38
CA SER A 53 0.84 8.94 -0.01
C SER A 53 0.74 7.75 -0.96
N VAL A 54 -0.35 6.99 -0.86
CA VAL A 54 -0.56 5.81 -1.70
C VAL A 54 -1.79 5.98 -2.58
N ILE A 55 -1.70 5.52 -3.82
CA ILE A 55 -2.87 5.36 -4.69
C ILE A 55 -3.47 3.99 -4.39
N ARG A 56 -4.74 3.98 -4.00
CA ARG A 56 -5.49 2.75 -3.75
C ARG A 56 -6.45 2.51 -4.89
N VAL A 57 -6.49 1.26 -5.35
CA VAL A 57 -7.46 0.80 -6.33
C VAL A 57 -8.28 -0.32 -5.70
N HIS A 58 -9.60 -0.20 -5.82
CA HIS A 58 -10.54 -1.23 -5.44
C HIS A 58 -11.27 -1.72 -6.69
N ARG A 59 -11.64 -3.00 -6.70
CA ARG A 59 -12.36 -3.62 -7.81
C ARG A 59 -13.66 -2.87 -8.09
N GLY A 60 -13.88 -2.47 -9.34
CA GLY A 60 -15.09 -1.77 -9.75
C GLY A 60 -15.23 -0.35 -9.17
N ALA A 61 -14.15 0.24 -8.64
CA ALA A 61 -14.16 1.60 -8.13
C ALA A 61 -12.96 2.40 -8.67
N GLU A 62 -13.14 3.72 -8.75
CA GLU A 62 -12.06 4.60 -9.17
C GLU A 62 -10.90 4.60 -8.16
N ALA A 63 -9.70 4.78 -8.69
CA ALA A 63 -8.51 4.95 -7.88
C ALA A 63 -8.59 6.24 -7.07
N PHE A 64 -8.12 6.20 -5.82
CA PHE A 64 -8.07 7.40 -4.98
C PHE A 64 -6.75 7.50 -4.23
N MET A 65 -6.36 8.74 -3.91
CA MET A 65 -5.18 9.04 -3.12
C MET A 65 -5.49 8.94 -1.64
N GLN A 66 -4.77 8.08 -0.91
CA GLN A 66 -4.81 8.00 0.54
C GLN A 66 -3.58 8.69 1.13
N LYS A 67 -3.81 9.84 1.76
CA LYS A 67 -2.80 10.59 2.53
C LYS A 67 -2.78 10.20 4.00
N ASN A 68 -3.96 10.11 4.61
CA ASN A 68 -4.10 9.77 6.01
C ASN A 68 -4.02 8.26 6.19
N VAL A 69 -3.11 7.79 7.06
CA VAL A 69 -3.02 6.37 7.40
C VAL A 69 -4.34 5.85 8.00
N PRO A 70 -4.78 4.63 7.64
CA PRO A 70 -5.96 4.01 8.24
C PRO A 70 -5.73 3.63 9.71
N LYS A 71 -6.83 3.49 10.48
CA LYS A 71 -6.76 3.05 11.88
C LYS A 71 -6.20 1.63 12.09
N TYR A 72 -6.25 0.80 11.05
CA TYR A 72 -5.73 -0.58 11.05
C TYR A 72 -4.29 -0.68 10.55
N THR A 73 -3.59 0.44 10.37
CA THR A 73 -2.17 0.42 9.97
C THR A 73 -1.37 -0.32 11.06
N PRO A 74 -0.50 -1.28 10.69
CA PRO A 74 0.30 -2.00 11.68
C PRO A 74 1.17 -1.05 12.50
N GLU A 75 1.32 -1.34 13.81
CA GLU A 75 2.05 -0.47 14.75
C GLU A 75 3.53 -0.28 14.40
N TRP A 76 4.11 -1.21 13.64
CA TRP A 76 5.50 -1.14 13.21
C TRP A 76 5.75 -0.18 12.04
N VAL A 77 4.70 0.32 11.37
CA VAL A 77 4.83 1.31 10.31
C VAL A 77 5.06 2.69 10.96
N PRO A 78 6.23 3.33 10.75
CA PRO A 78 6.46 4.68 11.25
C PRO A 78 5.44 5.65 10.67
N THR A 79 5.08 6.69 11.42
CA THR A 79 4.16 7.72 10.91
C THR A 79 4.60 9.11 11.33
N VAL A 80 4.24 10.11 10.54
CA VAL A 80 4.43 11.53 10.86
C VAL A 80 3.13 12.29 10.68
N THR A 81 2.75 13.08 11.68
CA THR A 81 1.56 13.93 11.64
C THR A 81 1.94 15.32 11.17
N MET A 82 1.19 15.83 10.19
CA MET A 82 1.41 17.14 9.58
C MET A 82 0.09 17.89 9.44
N TRP A 83 0.14 19.21 9.61
CA TRP A 83 -1.00 20.08 9.33
C TRP A 83 -1.22 20.18 7.82
N ALA A 84 -2.43 19.84 7.36
CA ALA A 84 -2.82 19.95 5.97
C ALA A 84 -3.69 21.19 5.75
N GLU A 85 -3.11 22.23 5.14
CA GLU A 85 -3.80 23.49 4.83
C GLU A 85 -5.08 23.30 4.02
N SER A 86 -5.07 22.40 3.04
CA SER A 86 -6.21 22.16 2.15
C SER A 86 -7.44 21.63 2.88
N SER A 87 -7.25 20.85 3.96
CA SER A 87 -8.33 20.22 4.71
C SER A 87 -8.52 20.80 6.11
N LYS A 88 -7.71 21.81 6.49
CA LYS A 88 -7.73 22.45 7.81
C LYS A 88 -7.77 21.45 8.96
N ARG A 89 -6.93 20.41 8.86
CA ARG A 89 -6.81 19.36 9.88
C ARG A 89 -5.42 18.72 9.86
N GLU A 90 -5.11 18.00 10.92
CA GLU A 90 -3.96 17.11 10.95
C GLU A 90 -4.19 15.88 10.06
N VAL A 91 -3.12 15.46 9.39
CA VAL A 91 -3.05 14.27 8.55
C VAL A 91 -1.80 13.49 8.94
N SER A 92 -1.96 12.22 9.25
CA SER A 92 -0.85 11.32 9.57
C SER A 92 -0.47 10.52 8.32
N TYR A 93 0.79 10.63 7.91
CA TYR A 93 1.38 9.90 6.79
C TYR A 93 2.23 8.75 7.31
N ALA A 94 2.38 7.69 6.50
CA ALA A 94 3.42 6.68 6.72
C ALA A 94 4.79 7.24 6.33
#